data_AF-A0A920SGQ7-F1
#
_entry.id   AF-A0A920SGQ7-F1
#
_cell.length_a   1.000
_cell.length_b   1.000
_cell.length_c   1.000
_cell.angle_alpha   90.00
_cell.angle_beta   90.00
_cell.angle_gamma   90.00
#
_symmetry.space_group_name_H-M   'P 1'
#
loop_
_entity.id
_entity.type
_entity.pdbx_description
1 polymer ?
#
loop_
_entity_poly.entity_id
_entity_poly.type
_entity_poly.pdbx_seq_one_letter_code
_entity_poly.pdbx_strand_id
1 'polypeptide(L)'
;MREAVRLCVEICEQSSFEGILLDLVNPTNSDMASDEALNDWLKRNTGTSHHISGTCKMGPDSDPMAVVDQYAHVRGVEGLRVADASVMPDCIRANTNATTIMIGEKVADFHKRGSINKIRRSPD
;
A
#
# COMPACT_ATOMS: atom_id res chain seq x y z
N MET A 1 4.83 5.63 14.47
CA MET A 1 5.03 7.04 14.06
C MET A 1 6.01 7.77 14.96
N ARG A 2 5.77 7.92 16.27
CA ARG A 2 6.72 8.60 17.18
C ARG A 2 8.15 8.06 17.11
N GLU A 3 8.29 6.74 17.18
CA GLU A 3 9.59 6.06 17.07
C GLU A 3 10.30 6.36 15.74
N ALA A 4 9.57 6.41 14.63
CA ALA A 4 10.15 6.73 13.33
C ALA A 4 10.70 8.16 13.30
N VAL A 5 9.98 9.14 13.89
CA VAL A 5 10.48 10.52 14.00
C VAL A 5 11.72 10.58 14.87
N ARG A 6 11.71 9.93 16.04
CA ARG A 6 12.88 9.86 16.93
C ARG A 6 14.09 9.22 16.25
N LEU A 7 13.88 8.12 15.53
CA LEU A 7 14.92 7.44 14.78
C LEU A 7 15.50 8.35 13.68
N CYS A 8 14.67 9.10 12.95
CA CYS A 8 15.18 10.07 11.97
C CYS A 8 16.07 11.14 12.64
N VAL A 9 15.69 11.65 13.81
CA VAL A 9 16.50 12.61 14.57
C VAL A 9 17.81 11.97 15.05
N GLU A 10 17.76 10.75 15.60
CA GLU A 10 18.96 10.00 16.04
C GLU A 10 19.93 9.71 14.88
N ILE A 11 19.42 9.42 13.68
CA ILE A 11 20.24 9.26 12.47
C ILE A 11 20.96 10.57 12.14
N CYS A 12 20.28 11.71 12.25
CA CYS A 12 20.86 13.03 12.00
C CYS A 12 21.94 13.41 13.03
N GLU A 13 21.89 12.86 14.26
CA GLU A 13 22.89 13.11 15.31
C GLU A 13 24.18 12.29 15.14
N GLN A 14 24.23 11.36 14.17
CA GLN A 14 25.43 10.57 13.92
C GLN A 14 26.58 11.44 13.38
N SER A 15 27.82 11.11 13.76
CA SER A 15 29.02 11.87 13.36
C SER A 15 29.22 11.99 11.84
N SER A 16 28.62 11.08 11.06
CA SER A 16 28.62 11.16 9.59
C SER A 16 27.87 12.37 9.02
N PHE A 17 27.04 13.03 9.84
CA PHE A 17 26.32 14.25 9.47
C PHE A 17 26.94 15.52 10.07
N GLU A 18 28.04 15.42 10.82
CA GLU A 18 28.77 16.58 11.36
C GLU A 18 29.21 17.52 10.22
N GLY A 19 28.92 18.81 10.37
CA GLY A 19 29.24 19.83 9.36
C GLY A 19 28.32 19.85 8.13
N ILE A 20 27.37 18.91 8.01
CA ILE A 20 26.33 18.93 6.98
C ILE A 20 25.04 19.55 7.51
N LEU A 21 24.66 19.19 8.74
CA LEU A 21 23.47 19.70 9.40
C LEU A 21 23.79 20.93 10.24
N LEU A 22 22.93 21.95 10.14
CA LEU A 22 23.03 23.16 10.95
C LEU A 22 22.22 23.02 12.24
N ASP A 23 20.93 22.76 12.09
CA ASP A 23 19.96 22.67 13.19
C ASP A 23 18.71 21.89 12.78
N LEU A 24 17.97 21.40 13.78
CA LEU A 24 16.69 20.71 13.59
C LEU A 24 15.55 21.74 13.46
N VAL A 25 15.10 22.00 12.22
CA VAL A 25 14.05 22.99 11.92
C VAL A 25 12.65 22.48 12.28
N ASN A 26 12.37 21.20 12.04
CA ASN A 26 11.06 20.60 12.29
C ASN A 26 11.18 19.07 12.39
N PRO A 27 10.60 18.39 13.40
CA PRO A 27 9.96 18.95 14.60
C PRO A 27 10.91 19.80 15.46
N THR A 28 10.41 20.77 16.22
CA THR A 28 11.24 21.58 17.12
C THR A 28 11.57 20.83 18.42
N ASN A 29 12.54 21.32 19.21
CA ASN A 29 12.83 20.76 20.54
C ASN A 29 11.59 20.73 21.46
N SER A 30 10.69 21.71 21.36
CA SER A 30 9.43 21.72 22.11
C SER A 30 8.47 20.65 21.64
N ASP A 31 8.42 20.37 20.33
CA ASP A 31 7.61 19.27 19.78
C ASP A 31 8.17 17.91 20.22
N MET A 32 9.49 17.82 20.49
CA MET A 32 10.17 16.59 20.93
C MET A 32 10.17 16.38 22.46
N ALA A 33 9.73 17.36 23.25
CA ALA A 33 9.89 17.39 24.71
C ALA A 33 9.06 16.33 25.45
N SER A 34 7.95 15.87 24.87
CA SER A 34 7.12 14.80 25.43
C SER A 34 6.38 14.01 24.34
N ASP A 35 5.82 12.86 24.70
CA ASP A 35 4.99 12.06 23.81
C ASP A 35 3.72 12.81 23.37
N GLU A 36 3.16 13.65 24.25
CA GLU A 36 1.99 14.48 23.99
C GLU A 36 2.30 15.60 22.99
N ALA A 37 3.40 16.33 23.21
CA ALA A 37 3.84 17.38 22.28
C ALA A 37 4.12 16.81 20.89
N LEU A 38 4.79 15.65 20.84
CA LEU A 38 5.10 14.97 19.58
C LEU A 38 3.83 14.46 18.88
N ASN A 39 2.82 13.99 19.63
CA ASN A 39 1.53 13.62 19.07
C ASN A 39 0.80 14.80 18.42
N ASP A 40 0.85 15.98 19.05
CA ASP A 40 0.19 17.18 18.51
C ASP A 40 0.94 17.74 17.30
N TRP A 41 2.26 17.59 17.24
CA TRP A 41 3.03 17.80 16.02
C TRP A 41 2.64 16.80 14.93
N LEU A 42 2.60 15.50 15.24
CA LEU A 42 2.22 14.46 14.28
C LEU A 42 0.84 14.72 13.67
N LYS A 43 -0.17 15.12 14.46
CA LYS A 43 -1.50 15.44 13.94
C LYS A 43 -1.51 16.59 12.93
N ARG A 44 -0.64 17.59 13.10
CA ARG A 44 -0.53 18.76 12.20
C ARG A 44 0.30 18.47 10.96
N ASN A 45 1.27 17.55 11.07
CA ASN A 45 2.32 17.37 10.06
C ASN A 45 2.23 16.04 9.30
N THR A 46 1.41 15.07 9.75
CA THR A 46 1.25 13.80 9.05
C THR A 46 0.45 13.99 7.76
N GLY A 47 1.04 13.56 6.64
CA GLY A 47 0.41 13.50 5.34
C GLY A 47 0.31 12.07 4.81
N THR A 48 -0.15 11.93 3.58
CA THR A 48 -0.19 10.65 2.86
C THR A 48 1.00 10.54 1.90
N SER A 49 1.54 9.34 1.76
CA SER A 49 2.47 9.00 0.67
C SER A 49 1.73 8.57 -0.62
N HIS A 50 0.41 8.76 -0.67
CA HIS A 50 -0.45 8.45 -1.82
C HIS A 50 -0.50 6.97 -2.23
N HIS A 51 -0.36 6.05 -1.26
CA HIS A 51 -0.45 4.60 -1.45
C HIS A 51 -1.81 4.01 -1.01
N ILE A 52 -2.92 4.59 -1.47
CA ILE A 52 -4.26 4.08 -1.14
C ILE A 52 -4.48 2.73 -1.85
N SER A 53 -4.85 1.69 -1.09
CA SER A 53 -5.02 0.31 -1.58
C SER A 53 -6.04 -0.47 -0.73
N GLY A 54 -6.42 -1.67 -1.19
CA GLY A 54 -7.16 -2.65 -0.38
C GLY A 54 -8.66 -2.45 -0.21
N THR A 55 -9.28 -1.48 -0.88
CA THR A 55 -10.74 -1.23 -0.81
C THR A 55 -11.59 -2.31 -1.47
N CYS A 56 -11.01 -3.15 -2.33
CA CYS A 56 -11.65 -4.31 -2.96
C CYS A 56 -10.80 -5.57 -2.75
N LYS A 57 -10.36 -5.80 -1.50
CA LYS A 57 -9.34 -6.79 -1.18
C LYS A 57 -9.62 -8.18 -1.79
N MET A 58 -8.56 -8.77 -2.32
CA MET A 58 -8.51 -10.17 -2.69
C MET A 58 -8.43 -11.04 -1.43
N GLY A 59 -9.14 -12.17 -1.40
CA GLY A 59 -9.08 -13.09 -0.28
C GLY A 59 -9.70 -14.47 -0.58
N PRO A 60 -9.46 -15.46 0.30
CA PRO A 60 -10.04 -16.80 0.17
C PRO A 60 -11.56 -16.78 0.39
N ASP A 61 -12.26 -17.84 -0.02
CA ASP A 61 -13.71 -17.96 0.17
C ASP A 61 -14.14 -17.95 1.64
N SER A 62 -13.23 -18.27 2.55
CA SER A 62 -13.43 -18.21 4.00
C SER A 62 -13.35 -16.80 4.58
N ASP A 63 -12.91 -15.80 3.81
CA ASP A 63 -12.79 -14.41 4.25
C ASP A 63 -14.06 -13.64 3.87
N PRO A 64 -14.98 -13.37 4.82
CA PRO A 64 -16.25 -12.72 4.52
C PRO A 64 -16.09 -11.25 4.10
N MET A 65 -14.90 -10.66 4.30
CA MET A 65 -14.60 -9.29 3.91
C MET A 65 -13.91 -9.22 2.53
N ALA A 66 -13.62 -10.35 1.89
CA ALA A 66 -13.02 -10.37 0.56
C ALA A 66 -14.04 -9.90 -0.49
N VAL A 67 -13.59 -9.03 -1.40
CA VAL A 67 -14.41 -8.51 -2.50
C VAL A 67 -14.15 -9.28 -3.79
N VAL A 68 -12.90 -9.71 -3.99
CA VAL A 68 -12.51 -10.51 -5.16
C VAL A 68 -11.85 -11.84 -4.79
N ASP A 69 -11.94 -12.82 -5.68
CA ASP A 69 -11.23 -14.11 -5.56
C ASP A 69 -9.75 -14.02 -6.00
N GLN A 70 -8.99 -15.12 -5.96
CA GLN A 70 -7.58 -15.14 -6.37
C GLN A 70 -7.33 -14.81 -7.85
N TYR A 71 -8.38 -14.78 -8.67
CA TYR A 71 -8.33 -14.40 -10.08
C TYR A 71 -8.90 -12.99 -10.30
N ALA A 72 -9.18 -12.26 -9.23
CA ALA A 72 -9.75 -10.93 -9.22
C ALA A 72 -11.19 -10.84 -9.76
N HIS A 73 -11.95 -11.94 -9.76
CA HIS A 73 -13.39 -11.90 -10.03
C HIS A 73 -14.12 -11.27 -8.87
N VAL A 74 -15.05 -10.37 -9.17
CA VAL A 74 -15.95 -9.80 -8.16
C VAL A 74 -16.90 -10.88 -7.66
N ARG A 75 -16.94 -11.08 -6.35
CA ARG A 75 -17.80 -12.07 -5.72
C ARG A 75 -19.27 -11.66 -5.88
N GLY A 76 -20.11 -12.60 -6.33
CA GLY A 76 -21.54 -12.37 -6.55
C GLY A 76 -21.90 -11.64 -7.85
N VAL A 77 -20.93 -11.32 -8.72
CA VAL A 77 -21.17 -10.68 -10.02
C VAL A 77 -20.46 -11.46 -11.12
N GLU A 78 -21.21 -11.89 -12.13
CA GLU A 78 -20.63 -12.59 -13.27
C GLU A 78 -19.93 -11.62 -14.24
N GLY A 79 -18.80 -12.04 -14.81
CA GLY A 79 -18.12 -11.31 -15.88
C GLY A 79 -17.39 -10.03 -15.48
N LEU A 80 -17.34 -9.70 -14.18
CA LEU A 80 -16.67 -8.50 -13.66
C LEU A 80 -15.38 -8.83 -12.91
N ARG A 81 -14.33 -8.04 -13.15
CA ARG A 81 -13.04 -8.11 -12.44
C ARG A 81 -12.55 -6.72 -12.02
N VAL A 82 -11.71 -6.68 -11.00
CA VAL A 82 -10.99 -5.47 -10.57
C VAL A 82 -9.49 -5.70 -10.74
N ALA A 83 -8.77 -4.76 -11.35
CA ALA A 83 -7.36 -4.94 -11.73
C ALA A 83 -6.51 -3.72 -11.39
N ASP A 84 -6.56 -3.27 -10.14
CA ASP A 84 -5.83 -2.11 -9.64
C ASP A 84 -5.34 -2.32 -8.19
N ALA A 85 -4.85 -1.28 -7.52
CA ALA A 85 -4.33 -1.37 -6.15
C ALA A 85 -5.39 -1.74 -5.10
N SER A 86 -6.68 -1.60 -5.40
CA SER A 86 -7.75 -1.93 -4.47
C SER A 86 -7.81 -3.42 -4.15
N VAL A 87 -7.30 -4.31 -5.01
CA VAL A 87 -7.31 -5.76 -4.77
C VAL A 87 -6.21 -6.24 -3.83
N MET A 88 -5.24 -5.39 -3.49
CA MET A 88 -4.17 -5.76 -2.56
C MET A 88 -4.78 -6.11 -1.19
N PRO A 89 -4.51 -7.30 -0.61
CA PRO A 89 -5.08 -7.68 0.69
C PRO A 89 -4.56 -6.81 1.85
N ASP A 90 -3.35 -6.27 1.71
CA ASP A 90 -2.73 -5.31 2.60
C ASP A 90 -1.83 -4.36 1.78
N CYS A 91 -1.52 -3.18 2.33
CA CYS A 91 -0.58 -2.26 1.70
C CYS A 91 0.83 -2.86 1.69
N ILE A 92 1.46 -2.87 0.52
CA ILE A 92 2.81 -3.44 0.38
C ILE A 92 3.88 -2.54 1.01
N ARG A 93 5.01 -3.14 1.39
CA ARG A 93 6.17 -2.42 1.96
C ARG A 93 7.09 -1.83 0.88
N ALA A 94 6.50 -1.21 -0.14
CA ALA A 94 7.19 -0.50 -1.22
C ALA A 94 6.22 0.45 -1.94
N ASN A 95 6.72 1.22 -2.90
CA ASN A 95 5.87 2.08 -3.73
C ASN A 95 4.89 1.23 -4.55
N THR A 96 3.61 1.57 -4.52
CA THR A 96 2.52 0.73 -5.05
C THR A 96 2.48 0.64 -6.58
N ASN A 97 3.05 1.62 -7.29
CA ASN A 97 2.93 1.75 -8.75
C ASN A 97 3.35 0.48 -9.51
N ALA A 98 4.54 -0.05 -9.24
CA ALA A 98 5.05 -1.23 -9.96
C ALA A 98 4.18 -2.47 -9.71
N THR A 99 3.70 -2.64 -8.48
CA THR A 99 2.81 -3.74 -8.12
C THR A 99 1.44 -3.59 -8.76
N THR A 100 0.89 -2.38 -8.85
CA THR A 100 -0.37 -2.12 -9.55
C THR A 100 -0.28 -2.47 -11.03
N ILE A 101 0.82 -2.09 -11.71
CA ILE A 101 1.06 -2.47 -13.11
C ILE A 101 1.10 -3.99 -13.24
N MET A 102 1.83 -4.68 -12.36
CA MET A 102 1.93 -6.14 -12.37
C MET A 102 0.58 -6.81 -12.12
N ILE A 103 -0.25 -6.29 -11.22
CA ILE A 103 -1.63 -6.77 -11.01
C ILE A 103 -2.41 -6.70 -12.32
N GLY A 104 -2.36 -5.56 -13.02
CA GLY A 104 -2.98 -5.39 -14.33
C GLY A 104 -2.53 -6.45 -15.35
N GLU A 105 -1.21 -6.65 -15.48
CA GLU A 105 -0.62 -7.66 -16.37
C GLU A 105 -1.08 -9.08 -16.03
N LYS A 106 -1.11 -9.44 -14.74
CA LYS A 106 -1.56 -10.77 -14.29
C LYS A 106 -3.04 -11.00 -14.54
N VAL A 107 -3.89 -10.01 -14.28
CA VAL A 107 -5.33 -10.12 -14.54
C VAL A 107 -5.60 -10.20 -16.05
N ALA A 108 -4.84 -9.47 -16.87
CA ALA A 108 -4.93 -9.57 -18.33
C ALA A 108 -4.53 -10.98 -18.84
N ASP A 109 -3.46 -11.57 -18.29
CA ASP A 109 -3.05 -12.95 -18.58
C ASP A 109 -4.12 -13.97 -18.16
N PHE A 110 -4.72 -13.82 -16.98
CA PHE A 110 -5.85 -14.66 -16.54
C PHE A 110 -7.04 -14.56 -17.49
N HIS A 111 -7.37 -13.36 -17.95
CA HIS A 111 -8.45 -13.15 -18.92
C HIS A 111 -8.15 -13.89 -20.24
N LYS A 112 -6.94 -13.75 -20.79
CA LYS A 112 -6.52 -14.45 -22.00
C LYS A 112 -6.61 -15.97 -21.85
N ARG A 113 -6.10 -16.53 -20.75
CA ARG A 113 -6.14 -17.98 -20.48
C ARG A 113 -7.57 -18.51 -20.33
N GLY A 114 -8.44 -17.75 -19.65
CA GLY A 114 -9.87 -18.06 -19.54
C GLY A 114 -10.56 -18.11 -20.90
N SER A 115 -10.27 -17.13 -21.76
CA SER A 115 -10.81 -17.08 -23.15
C SER A 115 -10.29 -18.23 -24.01
N ILE A 116 -9.01 -18.59 -23.90
CA ILE A 116 -8.43 -19.75 -24.61
C ILE A 116 -9.09 -21.05 -24.16
N ASN A 117 -9.33 -21.22 -22.85
CA ASN A 117 -10.00 -22.41 -22.32
C ASN A 117 -11.48 -22.48 -22.69
N LYS A 118 -12.15 -21.33 -22.88
CA LYS A 118 -13.54 -21.27 -23.37
C LYS A 118 -13.65 -21.65 -24.84
N ILE A 119 -12.71 -21.19 -25.69
CA ILE A 119 -12.62 -21.56 -27.12
C ILE A 119 -12.29 -23.05 -27.30
N ARG A 120 -11.46 -23.64 -26.43
CA ARG A 120 -11.12 -25.08 -26.50
C ARG A 120 -12.24 -26.01 -26.00
N ARG A 121 -13.28 -25.46 -25.34
CA ARG A 121 -14.40 -26.23 -24.76
C ARG A 121 -15.72 -26.06 -25.51
N SER A 122 -15.78 -25.24 -26.56
CA SER A 122 -16.93 -25.26 -27.48
C SER A 122 -16.91 -26.58 -28.26
N PRO A 123 -17.98 -27.39 -28.20
CA PRO A 123 -18.12 -28.55 -29.07
C PRO A 123 -18.42 -28.04 -30.49
N ASP A 124 -17.69 -28.58 -31.47
CA ASP A 124 -18.10 -28.55 -32.88
C ASP A 124 -19.44 -29.26 -33.08
#